data_AF-A0A433RXA8-F1
#
_entry.id   AF-A0A433RXA8-F1
#
_cell.length_a   1.000
_cell.length_b   1.000
_cell.length_c   1.000
_cell.angle_alpha   90.00
_cell.angle_beta   90.00
_cell.angle_gamma   90.00
#
_symmetry.space_group_name_H-M   'P 1'
#
loop_
_entity.id
_entity.type
_entity.pdbx_description
1 polymer ?
#
loop_
_entity_poly.entity_id
_entity_poly.type
_entity_poly.pdbx_seq_one_letter_code
_entity_poly.pdbx_strand_id
1 'polypeptide(L)'
;MQFEEAFHLSVEKILQGNREQAHSFEQCAQALYDPKKHADFFSVDGYKKYIVHKTANYTLEFYKWQGIARGIVAAFDTVELTVDDPIFSTYYINNQQLDIVALRRNRIDYYYEDISQAHYKALTAAIFKNYNKTFAYGTSLAGYCALYLGAVIPNVKILAFSPRNLGKQTYKQFPIVSAPVTLLLDVKNATDGRFYEENLKNTLLQCTFLALPYAGHRVPLYLKEVGQLRHVFEQFFAEQPVTLAFPRSRRYESAEYMTNLARRLRRHQHYKWALQASEHALRLAPSLDRALYEQALILHEMGNITAAITCLEEAIEKGTTLLEIPKTLALFRAE
;
A
#
# COMPACT_ATOMS: atom_id res chain seq x y z
N MET A 1 37.54 15.30 -8.43
CA MET A 1 36.21 15.05 -7.85
C MET A 1 36.23 13.65 -7.26
N GLN A 2 35.79 13.49 -6.01
CA GLN A 2 35.60 12.17 -5.39
C GLN A 2 34.23 11.60 -5.73
N PHE A 3 34.01 10.31 -5.46
CA PHE A 3 32.73 9.64 -5.68
C PHE A 3 31.56 10.36 -4.98
N GLU A 4 31.71 10.63 -3.68
CA GLU A 4 30.68 11.21 -2.84
C GLU A 4 30.32 12.62 -3.32
N GLU A 5 31.33 13.40 -3.71
CA GLU A 5 31.15 14.74 -4.26
C GLU A 5 30.33 14.70 -5.56
N ALA A 6 30.70 13.81 -6.50
CA ALA A 6 29.95 13.63 -7.75
C ALA A 6 28.50 13.18 -7.47
N PHE A 7 28.32 12.22 -6.56
CA PHE A 7 27.00 11.71 -6.19
C PHE A 7 26.13 12.80 -5.57
N HIS A 8 26.65 13.57 -4.61
CA HIS A 8 25.92 14.67 -3.98
C HIS A 8 25.57 15.78 -4.98
N LEU A 9 26.48 16.12 -5.89
CA LEU A 9 26.21 17.07 -6.97
C LEU A 9 25.10 16.56 -7.90
N SER A 10 25.07 15.28 -8.25
CA SER A 10 23.97 14.72 -9.05
C SER A 10 22.61 14.90 -8.35
N VAL A 11 22.55 14.66 -7.03
CA VAL A 11 21.33 14.82 -6.24
C VAL A 11 20.92 16.28 -6.18
N GLU A 12 21.86 17.20 -5.95
CA GLU A 12 21.60 18.64 -5.97
C GLU A 12 20.99 19.07 -7.30
N LYS A 13 21.53 18.60 -8.43
CA LYS A 13 21.00 18.92 -9.75
C LYS A 13 19.64 18.29 -10.01
N ILE A 14 19.36 17.09 -9.49
CA ILE A 14 18.00 16.52 -9.50
C ILE A 14 17.02 17.43 -8.74
N LEU A 15 17.39 17.89 -7.55
CA LEU A 15 16.54 18.75 -6.71
C LEU A 15 16.31 20.14 -7.33
N GLN A 16 17.25 20.65 -8.13
CA GLN A 16 17.09 21.85 -8.97
C GLN A 16 16.33 21.56 -10.26
N GLY A 17 16.17 20.29 -10.60
CA GLY A 17 15.55 19.84 -11.83
C GLY A 17 16.39 20.14 -13.09
N ASN A 18 17.71 20.11 -12.95
CA ASN A 18 18.66 20.21 -14.04
C ASN A 18 19.09 18.81 -14.47
N ARG A 19 18.31 18.22 -15.38
CA ARG A 19 18.47 16.83 -15.81
C ARG A 19 19.83 16.56 -16.46
N GLU A 20 20.31 17.47 -17.29
CA GLU A 20 21.56 17.29 -18.04
C GLU A 20 22.76 17.23 -17.09
N GLN A 21 22.86 18.19 -16.17
CA GLN A 21 23.95 18.20 -15.19
C GLN A 21 23.81 17.05 -14.18
N ALA A 22 22.59 16.73 -13.75
CA ALA A 22 22.33 15.58 -12.88
C ALA A 22 22.89 14.29 -13.51
N HIS A 23 22.59 14.06 -14.80
CA HIS A 23 23.07 12.88 -15.50
C HIS A 23 24.59 12.86 -15.67
N SER A 24 25.20 14.01 -15.98
CA SER A 24 26.67 14.14 -16.09
C SER A 24 27.37 13.79 -14.78
N PHE A 25 26.90 14.32 -13.65
CA PHE A 25 27.46 14.00 -12.34
C PHE A 25 27.17 12.56 -11.91
N GLU A 26 26.01 12.00 -12.27
CA GLU A 26 25.69 10.59 -12.00
C GLU A 26 26.65 9.65 -12.75
N GLN A 27 26.94 9.91 -14.03
CA GLN A 27 27.94 9.17 -14.80
C GLN A 27 29.33 9.30 -14.20
N CYS A 28 29.73 10.50 -13.77
CA CYS A 28 30.99 10.72 -13.09
C CYS A 28 31.09 9.91 -11.78
N ALA A 29 30.04 9.92 -10.96
CA ALA A 29 29.97 9.12 -9.75
C ALA A 29 30.11 7.61 -10.06
N GLN A 30 29.37 7.10 -11.05
CA GLN A 30 29.48 5.68 -11.44
C GLN A 30 30.90 5.30 -11.89
N ALA A 31 31.60 6.18 -12.61
CA ALA A 31 32.98 5.93 -13.04
C ALA A 31 33.98 5.88 -11.87
N LEU A 32 33.64 6.51 -10.74
CA LEU A 32 34.47 6.57 -9.53
C LEU A 32 34.07 5.52 -8.47
N TYR A 33 32.96 4.82 -8.68
CA TYR A 33 32.40 3.91 -7.69
C TYR A 33 33.28 2.66 -7.50
N ASP A 34 33.61 2.40 -6.24
CA ASP A 34 34.30 1.19 -5.76
C ASP A 34 33.42 0.53 -4.66
N PRO A 35 32.92 -0.70 -4.88
CA PRO A 35 32.02 -1.36 -3.92
C PRO A 35 32.62 -1.59 -2.53
N LYS A 36 33.95 -1.74 -2.42
CA LYS A 36 34.61 -1.95 -1.13
C LYS A 36 34.82 -0.64 -0.39
N LYS A 37 35.21 0.42 -1.10
CA LYS A 37 35.47 1.72 -0.48
C LYS A 37 34.21 2.46 -0.08
N HIS A 38 33.11 2.25 -0.80
CA HIS A 38 31.87 3.01 -0.61
C HIS A 38 30.72 2.17 -0.04
N ALA A 39 31.01 1.00 0.53
CA ALA A 39 30.00 0.13 1.13
C ALA A 39 29.17 0.85 2.21
N ASP A 40 29.83 1.64 3.06
CA ASP A 40 29.19 2.36 4.18
C ASP A 40 28.53 3.68 3.76
N PHE A 41 28.68 4.09 2.49
CA PHE A 41 28.07 5.33 2.01
C PHE A 41 26.55 5.19 1.84
N PHE A 42 26.09 3.99 1.52
CA PHE A 42 24.68 3.64 1.29
C PHE A 42 24.12 2.85 2.48
N SER A 43 22.80 2.88 2.65
CA SER A 43 22.12 1.91 3.49
C SER A 43 22.22 0.51 2.90
N VAL A 44 21.94 -0.52 3.71
CA VAL A 44 22.02 -1.94 3.31
C VAL A 44 21.17 -2.25 2.08
N ASP A 45 20.10 -1.50 1.86
CA ASP A 45 19.23 -1.62 0.69
C ASP A 45 19.71 -0.82 -0.54
N GLY A 46 20.93 -0.25 -0.50
CA GLY A 46 21.58 0.43 -1.63
C GLY A 46 21.13 1.87 -1.88
N TYR A 47 20.49 2.51 -0.90
CA TYR A 47 19.98 3.86 -1.03
C TYR A 47 20.77 4.89 -0.21
N LYS A 48 20.75 6.14 -0.67
CA LYS A 48 21.11 7.31 0.14
C LYS A 48 19.87 8.16 0.34
N LYS A 49 19.52 8.41 1.61
CA LYS A 49 18.36 9.21 1.99
C LYS A 49 18.70 10.70 2.11
N TYR A 50 17.82 11.54 1.59
CA TYR A 50 17.84 12.99 1.71
C TYR A 50 16.48 13.48 2.21
N ILE A 51 16.47 14.42 3.16
CA ILE A 51 15.25 15.10 3.57
C ILE A 51 15.09 16.34 2.69
N VAL A 52 14.05 16.36 1.85
CA VAL A 52 13.77 17.45 0.90
C VAL A 52 12.94 18.54 1.55
N HIS A 53 11.95 18.15 2.35
CA HIS A 53 11.07 19.07 3.04
C HIS A 53 10.54 18.43 4.33
N LYS A 54 10.37 19.22 5.39
CA LYS A 54 9.85 18.75 6.67
C LYS A 54 8.90 19.76 7.27
N THR A 55 7.74 19.27 7.71
CA THR A 55 6.74 20.04 8.47
C THR A 55 6.47 19.36 9.81
N ALA A 56 5.48 19.85 10.58
CA ALA A 56 4.98 19.13 11.75
C ALA A 56 4.20 17.85 11.37
N ASN A 57 3.55 17.83 10.21
CA ASN A 57 2.62 16.76 9.82
C ASN A 57 3.26 15.68 8.95
N TYR A 58 4.17 16.07 8.06
CA TYR A 58 4.78 15.17 7.08
C TYR A 58 6.23 15.55 6.78
N THR A 59 6.95 14.57 6.22
CA THR A 59 8.31 14.72 5.73
C THR A 59 8.39 14.21 4.30
N LEU A 60 8.92 15.01 3.38
CA LEU A 60 9.25 14.58 2.03
C LEU A 60 10.70 14.10 2.01
N GLU A 61 10.88 12.83 1.71
CA GLU A 61 12.18 12.18 1.63
C GLU A 61 12.47 11.78 0.17
N PHE A 62 13.74 11.90 -0.21
CA PHE A 62 14.26 11.42 -1.48
C PHE A 62 15.32 10.35 -1.22
N TYR A 63 15.13 9.17 -1.79
CA TYR A 63 16.05 8.05 -1.71
C TYR A 63 16.69 7.85 -3.07
N LYS A 64 17.97 8.18 -3.17
CA LYS A 64 18.77 7.99 -4.38
C LYS A 64 19.40 6.60 -4.37
N TRP A 65 19.08 5.79 -5.37
CA TRP A 65 19.72 4.51 -5.63
C TRP A 65 21.20 4.72 -5.94
N GLN A 66 22.05 3.82 -5.43
CA GLN A 66 23.50 3.87 -5.61
C GLN A 66 23.96 3.84 -7.08
N GLY A 67 23.16 3.24 -7.96
CA GLY A 67 23.41 3.19 -9.40
C GLY A 67 22.66 4.27 -10.19
N ILE A 68 22.71 4.15 -11.52
CA ILE A 68 21.83 4.90 -12.42
C ILE A 68 20.43 4.31 -12.33
N ALA A 69 19.47 5.07 -11.81
CA ALA A 69 18.11 4.61 -11.67
C ALA A 69 17.41 4.54 -13.04
N ARG A 70 16.67 3.46 -13.30
CA ARG A 70 15.90 3.33 -14.56
C ARG A 70 14.59 4.13 -14.55
N GLY A 71 14.25 4.71 -13.40
CA GLY A 71 13.02 5.47 -13.18
C GLY A 71 12.90 5.88 -11.71
N ILE A 72 11.73 6.41 -11.35
CA ILE A 72 11.45 6.93 -10.02
C ILE A 72 10.04 6.56 -9.58
N VAL A 73 9.84 6.35 -8.29
CA VAL A 73 8.53 6.00 -7.72
C VAL A 73 8.14 6.92 -6.56
N ALA A 74 6.89 7.40 -6.58
CA ALA A 74 6.25 8.04 -5.46
C ALA A 74 5.71 6.99 -4.48
N ALA A 75 6.07 7.14 -3.21
CA ALA A 75 5.60 6.29 -2.12
C ALA A 75 4.88 7.12 -1.05
N PHE A 76 3.88 6.50 -0.42
CA PHE A 76 3.03 7.11 0.61
C PHE A 76 2.82 6.09 1.73
N ASP A 77 2.63 6.58 2.95
CA ASP A 77 2.42 5.73 4.11
C ASP A 77 0.97 5.22 4.19
N THR A 78 0.80 3.98 4.66
CA THR A 78 -0.50 3.48 5.09
C THR A 78 -0.87 4.05 6.45
N VAL A 79 -2.08 3.76 6.93
CA VAL A 79 -2.57 4.35 8.20
C VAL A 79 -1.75 3.92 9.41
N GLU A 80 -1.02 2.82 9.31
CA GLU A 80 -0.20 2.24 10.36
C GLU A 80 1.25 2.77 10.36
N LEU A 81 1.69 3.46 9.31
CA LEU A 81 3.10 3.84 9.14
C LEU A 81 3.36 5.33 9.37
N THR A 82 4.53 5.63 9.93
CA THR A 82 5.11 6.98 10.01
C THR A 82 6.55 7.00 9.48
N VAL A 83 7.23 8.15 9.59
CA VAL A 83 8.67 8.33 9.29
C VAL A 83 9.58 7.35 10.03
N ASP A 84 9.14 6.81 11.17
CA ASP A 84 9.93 5.88 11.98
C ASP A 84 9.87 4.45 11.43
N ASP A 85 8.91 4.16 10.55
CA ASP A 85 8.75 2.87 9.91
C ASP A 85 9.45 2.80 8.54
N PRO A 86 9.78 1.59 8.05
CA PRO A 86 10.13 1.39 6.66
C PRO A 86 9.02 1.84 5.72
N ILE A 87 9.37 2.37 4.55
CA ILE A 87 8.38 2.69 3.52
C ILE A 87 7.62 1.41 3.16
N PHE A 88 6.29 1.53 3.04
CA PHE A 88 5.41 0.45 2.60
C PHE A 88 5.99 -0.26 1.38
N SER A 89 6.03 -1.60 1.39
CA SER A 89 6.44 -2.42 0.23
C SER A 89 7.83 -2.12 -0.34
N THR A 90 8.75 -1.54 0.45
CA THR A 90 10.18 -1.36 0.09
C THR A 90 10.82 -2.60 -0.48
N TYR A 91 10.55 -3.78 0.09
CA TYR A 91 11.03 -5.06 -0.44
C TYR A 91 10.73 -5.27 -1.93
N TYR A 92 9.57 -4.79 -2.42
CA TYR A 92 9.17 -4.91 -3.82
C TYR A 92 9.77 -3.82 -4.71
N ILE A 93 10.24 -2.70 -4.14
CA ILE A 93 10.92 -1.61 -4.87
C ILE A 93 12.44 -1.84 -4.94
N ASN A 94 13.07 -2.28 -3.85
CA ASN A 94 14.54 -2.25 -3.72
C ASN A 94 15.27 -3.03 -4.83
N ASN A 95 14.61 -4.05 -5.40
CA ASN A 95 15.15 -4.85 -6.51
C ASN A 95 14.83 -4.28 -7.90
N GLN A 96 14.23 -3.10 -7.98
CA GLN A 96 13.75 -2.48 -9.23
C GLN A 96 14.67 -1.39 -9.76
N GLN A 97 15.73 -1.01 -9.05
CA GLN A 97 16.68 0.05 -9.45
C GLN A 97 15.96 1.38 -9.73
N LEU A 98 15.05 1.76 -8.85
CA LEU A 98 14.28 3.00 -8.93
C LEU A 98 14.71 3.95 -7.82
N ASP A 99 14.77 5.24 -8.11
CA ASP A 99 14.80 6.25 -7.06
C ASP A 99 13.42 6.36 -6.40
N ILE A 100 13.35 6.83 -5.16
CA ILE A 100 12.09 6.91 -4.40
C ILE A 100 11.88 8.33 -3.90
N VAL A 101 10.69 8.88 -4.10
CA VAL A 101 10.21 10.09 -3.42
C VAL A 101 9.09 9.66 -2.49
N ALA A 102 9.37 9.69 -1.19
CA ALA A 102 8.44 9.23 -0.17
C ALA A 102 7.85 10.43 0.58
N LEU A 103 6.53 10.57 0.55
CA LEU A 103 5.81 11.54 1.36
C LEU A 103 5.36 10.85 2.66
N ARG A 104 6.19 10.97 3.69
CA ARG A 104 6.01 10.26 4.96
C ARG A 104 5.16 11.03 5.96
N ARG A 105 4.45 10.33 6.83
CA ARG A 105 3.64 10.88 7.92
C ARG A 105 4.52 11.03 9.16
N ASN A 106 4.46 12.17 9.84
CA ASN A 106 5.16 12.34 11.11
C ASN A 106 4.32 11.87 12.31
N ARG A 107 3.02 11.63 12.10
CA ARG A 107 2.06 11.27 13.15
C ARG A 107 1.05 10.24 12.64
N ILE A 108 0.65 9.31 13.50
CA ILE A 108 -0.27 8.22 13.17
C ILE A 108 -1.72 8.68 12.97
N ASP A 109 -2.08 9.86 13.47
CA ASP A 109 -3.42 10.46 13.38
C ASP A 109 -3.58 11.42 12.18
N TYR A 110 -2.53 11.59 11.36
CA TYR A 110 -2.53 12.49 10.21
C TYR A 110 -2.83 11.74 8.90
N TYR A 111 -3.78 12.19 8.09
CA TYR A 111 -4.25 11.49 6.88
C TYR A 111 -4.06 12.28 5.58
N TYR A 112 -3.01 13.12 5.50
CA TYR A 112 -2.70 13.99 4.36
C TYR A 112 -3.80 15.03 4.03
N GLU A 113 -4.57 15.44 5.04
CA GLU A 113 -5.78 16.25 4.89
C GLU A 113 -5.50 17.71 4.50
N ASP A 114 -4.26 18.18 4.60
CA ASP A 114 -3.82 19.54 4.28
C ASP A 114 -2.96 19.62 3.00
N ILE A 115 -2.70 18.49 2.33
CA ILE A 115 -1.88 18.46 1.11
C ILE A 115 -2.77 18.44 -0.13
N SER A 116 -2.73 19.55 -0.88
CA SER A 116 -3.38 19.64 -2.20
C SER A 116 -2.50 19.06 -3.32
N GLN A 117 -3.14 18.70 -4.44
CA GLN A 117 -2.44 18.35 -5.68
C GLN A 117 -1.44 19.41 -6.14
N ALA A 118 -1.81 20.70 -6.04
CA ALA A 118 -0.93 21.81 -6.42
C ALA A 118 0.30 21.91 -5.51
N HIS A 119 0.09 21.74 -4.20
CA HIS A 119 1.18 21.76 -3.22
C HIS A 119 2.14 20.59 -3.44
N TYR A 120 1.62 19.37 -3.59
CA TYR A 120 2.45 18.19 -3.87
C TYR A 120 3.23 18.32 -5.18
N LYS A 121 2.58 18.82 -6.24
CA LYS A 121 3.26 19.10 -7.52
C LYS A 121 4.39 20.11 -7.34
N ALA A 122 4.17 21.21 -6.63
CA ALA A 122 5.19 22.22 -6.40
C ALA A 122 6.41 21.64 -5.65
N LEU A 123 6.17 20.78 -4.66
CA LEU A 123 7.22 20.13 -3.89
C LEU A 123 8.06 19.13 -4.71
N THR A 124 7.45 18.41 -5.65
CA THR A 124 8.10 17.24 -6.28
C THR A 124 8.42 17.42 -7.76
N ALA A 125 7.90 18.46 -8.44
CA ALA A 125 8.08 18.67 -9.88
C ALA A 125 9.54 18.73 -10.31
N ALA A 126 10.40 19.38 -9.51
CA ALA A 126 11.82 19.49 -9.83
C ALA A 126 12.50 18.12 -9.89
N ILE A 127 12.11 17.19 -9.00
CA ILE A 127 12.65 15.83 -8.95
C ILE A 127 12.12 15.00 -10.12
N PHE A 128 10.80 14.88 -10.25
CA PHE A 128 10.18 13.96 -11.21
C PHE A 128 10.48 14.29 -12.68
N LYS A 129 10.68 15.57 -13.04
CA LYS A 129 10.99 15.95 -14.43
C LYS A 129 12.35 15.44 -14.94
N ASN A 130 13.23 14.99 -14.05
CA ASN A 130 14.51 14.38 -14.46
C ASN A 130 14.34 12.94 -14.99
N TYR A 131 13.18 12.32 -14.79
CA TYR A 131 12.95 10.91 -15.09
C TYR A 131 11.93 10.75 -16.22
N ASN A 132 12.22 9.83 -17.14
CA ASN A 132 11.29 9.47 -18.21
C ASN A 132 10.20 8.50 -17.72
N LYS A 133 10.52 7.70 -16.70
CA LYS A 133 9.64 6.65 -16.16
C LYS A 133 9.32 6.98 -14.71
N THR A 134 8.06 7.28 -14.44
CA THR A 134 7.57 7.64 -13.12
C THR A 134 6.45 6.70 -12.71
N PHE A 135 6.44 6.32 -11.44
CA PHE A 135 5.46 5.40 -10.88
C PHE A 135 4.86 6.00 -9.61
N ALA A 136 3.65 5.61 -9.27
CA ALA A 136 3.08 5.82 -7.95
C ALA A 136 2.31 4.56 -7.55
N TYR A 137 2.33 4.20 -6.27
CA TYR A 137 1.58 3.04 -5.83
C TYR A 137 1.21 3.09 -4.36
N GLY A 138 0.25 2.26 -3.97
CA GLY A 138 -0.06 2.07 -2.56
C GLY A 138 -1.33 1.26 -2.32
N THR A 139 -1.60 1.02 -1.04
CA THR A 139 -2.82 0.37 -0.56
C THR A 139 -3.56 1.27 0.43
N SER A 140 -4.89 1.16 0.52
CA SER A 140 -5.70 1.97 1.44
C SER A 140 -5.40 3.47 1.33
N LEU A 141 -4.86 4.09 2.39
CA LEU A 141 -4.49 5.50 2.42
C LEU A 141 -3.41 5.81 1.37
N ALA A 142 -2.37 4.99 1.31
CA ALA A 142 -1.31 5.13 0.32
C ALA A 142 -1.85 4.94 -1.11
N GLY A 143 -2.82 4.04 -1.30
CA GLY A 143 -3.49 3.84 -2.59
C GLY A 143 -4.33 5.05 -3.00
N TYR A 144 -5.02 5.67 -2.04
CA TYR A 144 -5.72 6.93 -2.26
C TYR A 144 -4.74 8.05 -2.66
N CYS A 145 -3.63 8.21 -1.94
CA CYS A 145 -2.61 9.21 -2.26
C CYS A 145 -1.95 8.94 -3.61
N ALA A 146 -1.72 7.68 -3.98
CA ALA A 146 -1.20 7.32 -5.29
C ALA A 146 -2.14 7.76 -6.43
N LEU A 147 -3.45 7.64 -6.24
CA LEU A 147 -4.43 8.14 -7.21
C LEU A 147 -4.60 9.67 -7.16
N TYR A 148 -4.63 10.27 -5.97
CA TYR A 148 -4.90 11.70 -5.80
C TYR A 148 -3.65 12.56 -6.03
N LEU A 149 -2.60 12.36 -5.24
CA LEU A 149 -1.34 13.09 -5.34
C LEU A 149 -0.46 12.56 -6.47
N GLY A 150 -0.45 11.24 -6.71
CA GLY A 150 0.33 10.67 -7.80
C GLY A 150 -0.12 11.16 -9.18
N ALA A 151 -1.41 11.46 -9.38
CA ALA A 151 -1.94 11.89 -10.68
C ALA A 151 -1.36 13.20 -11.25
N VAL A 152 -0.71 14.03 -10.43
CA VAL A 152 -0.04 15.24 -10.91
C VAL A 152 1.43 15.03 -11.33
N ILE A 153 1.95 13.81 -11.15
CA ILE A 153 3.31 13.45 -11.55
C ILE A 153 3.37 13.27 -13.08
N PRO A 154 4.34 13.90 -13.78
CA PRO A 154 4.48 13.74 -15.23
C PRO A 154 4.74 12.28 -15.63
N ASN A 155 4.03 11.79 -16.67
CA ASN A 155 4.18 10.44 -17.26
C ASN A 155 3.98 9.27 -16.28
N VAL A 156 3.23 9.48 -15.21
CA VAL A 156 3.07 8.49 -14.14
C VAL A 156 2.22 7.30 -14.55
N LYS A 157 2.63 6.11 -14.10
CA LYS A 157 1.80 4.90 -14.04
C LYS A 157 1.44 4.64 -12.59
N ILE A 158 0.18 4.28 -12.32
CA ILE A 158 -0.33 4.14 -10.96
C ILE A 158 -0.78 2.71 -10.68
N LEU A 159 -0.36 2.14 -9.55
CA LEU A 159 -0.84 0.86 -9.02
C LEU A 159 -1.53 1.06 -7.69
N ALA A 160 -2.85 0.85 -7.62
CA ALA A 160 -3.63 1.09 -6.42
C ALA A 160 -4.35 -0.18 -5.95
N PHE A 161 -4.25 -0.46 -4.65
CA PHE A 161 -4.96 -1.54 -3.97
C PHE A 161 -5.97 -0.96 -2.98
N SER A 162 -7.26 -1.32 -3.10
CA SER A 162 -8.34 -0.87 -2.20
C SER A 162 -8.19 0.60 -1.70
N PRO A 163 -8.04 1.57 -2.61
CA PRO A 163 -7.75 2.95 -2.25
C PRO A 163 -8.91 3.58 -1.47
N ARG A 164 -8.61 4.23 -0.34
CA ARG A 164 -9.56 5.06 0.43
C ARG A 164 -8.84 5.93 1.45
N ASN A 165 -9.41 7.08 1.76
CA ASN A 165 -9.00 7.95 2.87
C ASN A 165 -10.02 7.86 4.03
N LEU A 166 -9.55 7.59 5.25
CA LEU A 166 -10.41 7.56 6.44
C LEU A 166 -10.42 8.90 7.20
N GLY A 167 -9.64 9.89 6.74
CA GLY A 167 -9.59 11.23 7.29
C GLY A 167 -10.90 12.02 7.13
N LYS A 168 -11.02 13.12 7.87
CA LYS A 168 -12.26 13.92 8.02
C LYS A 168 -12.68 14.69 6.75
N GLN A 169 -11.97 14.53 5.63
CA GLN A 169 -12.41 15.12 4.38
C GLN A 169 -13.64 14.38 3.86
N THR A 170 -14.81 14.99 4.04
CA THR A 170 -15.97 14.78 3.18
C THR A 170 -15.48 14.88 1.74
N TYR A 171 -15.50 13.75 1.01
CA TYR A 171 -14.96 13.70 -0.35
C TYR A 171 -15.67 14.72 -1.24
N LYS A 172 -15.01 15.86 -1.46
CA LYS A 172 -15.22 16.64 -2.68
C LYS A 172 -14.89 15.71 -3.84
N GLN A 173 -15.64 15.87 -4.94
CA GLN A 173 -15.51 15.11 -6.17
C GLN A 173 -14.05 14.74 -6.45
N PHE A 174 -13.76 13.44 -6.50
CA PHE A 174 -12.41 12.95 -6.80
C PHE A 174 -11.96 13.48 -8.17
N PRO A 175 -10.71 13.96 -8.32
CA PRO A 175 -10.27 14.58 -9.56
C PRO A 175 -10.23 13.56 -10.69
N ILE A 176 -10.38 14.04 -11.93
CA ILE A 176 -10.13 13.22 -13.12
C ILE A 176 -8.66 12.80 -13.15
N VAL A 177 -8.43 11.49 -13.32
CA VAL A 177 -7.10 10.90 -13.46
C VAL A 177 -6.95 10.39 -14.89
N SER A 178 -6.11 11.07 -15.67
CA SER A 178 -5.79 10.70 -17.06
C SER A 178 -4.64 9.70 -17.18
N ALA A 179 -3.82 9.56 -16.13
CA ALA A 179 -2.71 8.62 -16.08
C ALA A 179 -3.19 7.16 -16.17
N PRO A 180 -2.40 6.23 -16.75
CA PRO A 180 -2.68 4.80 -16.69
C PRO A 180 -2.72 4.29 -15.25
N VAL A 181 -3.84 3.66 -14.88
CA VAL A 181 -4.08 3.08 -13.55
C VAL A 181 -4.28 1.58 -13.66
N THR A 182 -3.59 0.81 -12.82
CA THR A 182 -3.97 -0.56 -12.48
C THR A 182 -4.62 -0.55 -11.10
N LEU A 183 -5.89 -0.94 -11.03
CA LEU A 183 -6.68 -0.91 -9.81
C LEU A 183 -7.11 -2.32 -9.40
N LEU A 184 -6.79 -2.71 -8.16
CA LEU A 184 -7.17 -3.99 -7.58
C LEU A 184 -7.98 -3.74 -6.30
N LEU A 185 -9.23 -4.19 -6.25
CA LEU A 185 -10.06 -4.08 -5.04
C LEU A 185 -11.12 -5.18 -4.96
N ASP A 186 -11.57 -5.47 -3.74
CA ASP A 186 -12.73 -6.31 -3.49
C ASP A 186 -14.03 -5.50 -3.65
N VAL A 187 -14.70 -5.71 -4.78
CA VAL A 187 -15.99 -5.03 -5.09
C VAL A 187 -17.12 -5.46 -4.16
N LYS A 188 -16.96 -6.55 -3.41
CA LYS A 188 -17.93 -7.02 -2.41
C LYS A 188 -17.66 -6.46 -1.02
N ASN A 189 -16.50 -5.82 -0.80
CA ASN A 189 -16.27 -5.01 0.38
C ASN A 189 -17.15 -3.75 0.29
N ALA A 190 -18.05 -3.55 1.27
CA ALA A 190 -19.06 -2.50 1.19
C ALA A 190 -18.47 -1.09 1.12
N THR A 191 -17.38 -0.83 1.84
CA THR A 191 -16.72 0.47 1.87
C THR A 191 -15.92 0.71 0.60
N ASP A 192 -15.06 -0.25 0.22
CA ASP A 192 -14.19 -0.08 -0.95
C ASP A 192 -15.00 -0.07 -2.25
N GLY A 193 -16.02 -0.93 -2.36
CA GLY A 193 -16.93 -0.96 -3.51
C GLY A 193 -17.75 0.32 -3.64
N ARG A 194 -18.25 0.88 -2.53
CA ARG A 194 -18.96 2.17 -2.55
C ARG A 194 -18.04 3.30 -2.99
N PHE A 195 -16.83 3.38 -2.41
CA PHE A 195 -15.87 4.41 -2.79
C PHE A 195 -15.51 4.33 -4.28
N TYR A 196 -15.32 3.11 -4.80
CA TYR A 196 -15.10 2.91 -6.23
C TYR A 196 -16.25 3.44 -7.10
N GLU A 197 -17.49 3.03 -6.81
CA GLU A 197 -18.66 3.43 -7.62
C GLU A 197 -18.93 4.94 -7.55
N GLU A 198 -18.81 5.54 -6.38
CA GLU A 198 -19.12 6.97 -6.16
C GLU A 198 -17.99 7.91 -6.60
N ASN A 199 -16.72 7.49 -6.50
CA ASN A 199 -15.58 8.40 -6.66
C ASN A 199 -14.60 8.02 -7.78
N LEU A 200 -14.40 6.73 -8.07
CA LEU A 200 -13.31 6.30 -8.96
C LEU A 200 -13.78 5.92 -10.35
N LYS A 201 -14.90 5.20 -10.45
CA LYS A 201 -15.35 4.56 -11.69
C LYS A 201 -15.45 5.51 -12.88
N ASN A 202 -15.90 6.74 -12.63
CA ASN A 202 -16.09 7.76 -13.67
C ASN A 202 -14.95 8.79 -13.74
N THR A 203 -13.94 8.69 -12.87
CA THR A 203 -12.83 9.65 -12.79
C THR A 203 -11.52 9.08 -13.32
N LEU A 204 -11.35 7.76 -13.31
CA LEU A 204 -10.18 7.07 -13.86
C LEU A 204 -10.36 6.81 -15.36
N LEU A 205 -9.77 7.65 -16.21
CA LEU A 205 -9.98 7.58 -17.67
C LEU A 205 -9.29 6.39 -18.34
N GLN A 206 -8.18 5.91 -17.77
CA GLN A 206 -7.36 4.81 -18.31
C GLN A 206 -7.12 3.75 -17.23
N CYS A 207 -8.17 2.99 -16.89
CA CYS A 207 -8.13 2.02 -15.79
C CYS A 207 -8.11 0.57 -16.29
N THR A 208 -7.06 -0.17 -15.93
CA THR A 208 -7.07 -1.64 -15.92
C THR A 208 -7.60 -2.09 -14.57
N PHE A 209 -8.86 -2.56 -14.55
CA PHE A 209 -9.55 -2.95 -13.33
C PHE A 209 -9.52 -4.46 -13.10
N LEU A 210 -8.92 -4.89 -12.00
CA LEU A 210 -8.87 -6.29 -11.57
C LEU A 210 -9.71 -6.48 -10.30
N ALA A 211 -10.98 -6.86 -10.49
CA ALA A 211 -11.88 -7.13 -9.39
C ALA A 211 -11.48 -8.41 -8.64
N LEU A 212 -11.44 -8.34 -7.30
CA LEU A 212 -11.07 -9.45 -6.42
C LEU A 212 -12.16 -9.73 -5.38
N PRO A 213 -13.31 -10.33 -5.80
CA PRO A 213 -14.41 -10.61 -4.88
C PRO A 213 -13.95 -11.41 -3.68
N TYR A 214 -14.28 -10.92 -2.49
CA TYR A 214 -13.96 -11.50 -1.18
C TYR A 214 -12.48 -11.47 -0.78
N ALA A 215 -11.61 -10.73 -1.50
CA ALA A 215 -10.25 -10.45 -1.02
C ALA A 215 -10.22 -9.51 0.20
N GLY A 216 -11.34 -8.85 0.51
CA GLY A 216 -11.43 -7.88 1.58
C GLY A 216 -10.65 -6.59 1.28
N HIS A 217 -10.41 -5.82 2.34
CA HIS A 217 -9.69 -4.55 2.23
C HIS A 217 -8.18 -4.75 2.13
N ARG A 218 -7.63 -5.80 2.76
CA ARG A 218 -6.20 -6.10 2.76
C ARG A 218 -5.78 -6.85 1.50
N VAL A 219 -6.09 -6.28 0.32
CA VAL A 219 -5.79 -6.90 -0.98
C VAL A 219 -4.32 -7.32 -1.13
N PRO A 220 -3.31 -6.51 -0.72
CA PRO A 220 -1.92 -6.97 -0.78
C PRO A 220 -1.66 -8.22 0.08
N LEU A 221 -2.26 -8.32 1.27
CA LEU A 221 -2.12 -9.51 2.12
C LEU A 221 -2.71 -10.74 1.44
N TYR A 222 -3.93 -10.63 0.91
CA TYR A 222 -4.55 -11.69 0.11
C TYR A 222 -3.65 -12.13 -1.05
N LEU A 223 -3.13 -11.18 -1.84
CA LEU A 223 -2.23 -11.47 -2.96
C LEU A 223 -0.90 -12.08 -2.51
N LYS A 224 -0.42 -11.74 -1.32
CA LYS A 224 0.79 -12.35 -0.72
C LYS A 224 0.52 -13.80 -0.36
N GLU A 225 -0.59 -14.09 0.32
CA GLU A 225 -0.98 -15.44 0.75
C GLU A 225 -1.16 -16.39 -0.45
N VAL A 226 -1.71 -15.90 -1.56
CA VAL A 226 -1.85 -16.69 -2.81
C VAL A 226 -0.63 -16.60 -3.74
N GLY A 227 0.48 -16.00 -3.29
CA GLY A 227 1.76 -15.98 -4.01
C GLY A 227 1.79 -15.13 -5.29
N GLN A 228 0.99 -14.07 -5.37
CA GLN A 228 0.87 -13.20 -6.55
C GLN A 228 1.38 -11.78 -6.34
N LEU A 229 1.49 -11.30 -5.09
CA LEU A 229 1.83 -9.90 -4.81
C LEU A 229 3.17 -9.48 -5.47
N ARG A 230 4.19 -10.34 -5.39
CA ARG A 230 5.50 -10.10 -6.01
C ARG A 230 5.38 -9.94 -7.52
N HIS A 231 4.65 -10.85 -8.17
CA HIS A 231 4.46 -10.84 -9.61
C HIS A 231 3.74 -9.57 -10.09
N VAL A 232 2.73 -9.11 -9.33
CA VAL A 232 2.03 -7.85 -9.62
C VAL A 232 3.00 -6.66 -9.65
N PHE A 233 3.86 -6.54 -8.64
CA PHE A 233 4.86 -5.47 -8.59
C PHE A 233 5.89 -5.60 -9.72
N GLU A 234 6.39 -6.80 -9.99
CA GLU A 234 7.35 -7.05 -11.06
C GLU A 234 6.77 -6.68 -12.44
N GLN A 235 5.54 -7.11 -12.75
CA GLN A 235 4.86 -6.73 -13.99
C GLN A 235 4.66 -5.21 -14.09
N PHE A 236 4.16 -4.59 -13.01
CA PHE A 236 3.89 -3.15 -12.98
C PHE A 236 5.17 -2.32 -13.22
N PHE A 237 6.24 -2.60 -12.48
CA PHE A 237 7.51 -1.87 -12.64
C PHE A 237 8.26 -2.24 -13.92
N ALA A 238 8.01 -3.41 -14.51
CA ALA A 238 8.47 -3.77 -15.86
C ALA A 238 7.59 -3.17 -16.97
N GLU A 239 6.57 -2.38 -16.60
CA GLU A 239 5.62 -1.75 -17.52
C GLU A 239 4.84 -2.75 -18.38
N GLN A 240 4.69 -3.96 -17.85
CA GLN A 240 3.87 -5.02 -18.45
C GLN A 240 2.43 -4.93 -17.92
N PRO A 241 1.44 -5.41 -18.70
CA PRO A 241 0.09 -5.57 -18.19
C PRO A 241 0.10 -6.43 -16.92
N VAL A 242 -0.51 -5.91 -15.85
CA VAL A 242 -0.66 -6.67 -14.61
C VAL A 242 -1.75 -7.72 -14.82
N THR A 243 -1.38 -8.98 -14.62
CA THR A 243 -2.28 -10.13 -14.74
C THR A 243 -2.14 -11.00 -13.50
N LEU A 244 -3.23 -11.62 -13.09
CA LEU A 244 -3.22 -12.59 -12.00
C LEU A 244 -3.24 -14.00 -12.59
N ALA A 245 -2.19 -14.76 -12.33
CA ALA A 245 -1.99 -16.09 -12.87
C ALA A 245 -2.01 -17.12 -11.74
N PHE A 246 -3.21 -17.51 -11.30
CA PHE A 246 -3.39 -18.59 -10.35
C PHE A 246 -4.75 -19.29 -10.51
N PRO A 247 -4.82 -20.61 -10.28
CA PRO A 247 -6.10 -21.32 -10.31
C PRO A 247 -7.00 -20.81 -9.19
N ARG A 248 -8.30 -20.73 -9.45
CA ARG A 248 -9.30 -20.22 -8.48
C ARG A 248 -9.26 -20.96 -7.15
N SER A 249 -8.81 -22.22 -7.13
CA SER A 249 -8.60 -23.02 -5.92
C SER A 249 -7.61 -22.39 -4.94
N ARG A 250 -6.60 -21.65 -5.42
CA ARG A 250 -5.61 -21.01 -4.52
C ARG A 250 -6.21 -19.88 -3.69
N ARG A 251 -7.42 -19.39 -4.01
CA ARG A 251 -8.13 -18.44 -3.15
C ARG A 251 -8.33 -18.98 -1.74
N TYR A 252 -8.52 -20.30 -1.63
CA TYR A 252 -8.68 -20.99 -0.35
C TYR A 252 -7.36 -21.13 0.43
N GLU A 253 -6.20 -20.79 -0.15
CA GLU A 253 -4.92 -20.71 0.58
C GLU A 253 -4.78 -19.41 1.39
N SER A 254 -5.72 -18.47 1.22
CA SER A 254 -5.71 -17.18 1.92
C SER A 254 -6.64 -17.19 3.14
N ALA A 255 -6.07 -16.94 4.31
CA ALA A 255 -6.83 -16.77 5.55
C ALA A 255 -7.69 -15.50 5.48
N GLU A 256 -7.19 -14.44 4.84
CA GLU A 256 -7.97 -13.22 4.59
C GLU A 256 -9.19 -13.51 3.73
N TYR A 257 -9.03 -14.25 2.63
CA TYR A 257 -10.13 -14.62 1.75
C TYR A 257 -11.18 -15.45 2.49
N MET A 258 -10.75 -16.47 3.23
CA MET A 258 -11.66 -17.35 3.97
C MET A 258 -12.43 -16.61 5.06
N THR A 259 -11.78 -15.66 5.75
CA THR A 259 -12.45 -14.79 6.74
C THR A 259 -13.53 -13.92 6.09
N ASN A 260 -13.22 -13.30 4.94
CA ASN A 260 -14.19 -12.47 4.23
C ASN A 260 -15.34 -13.29 3.63
N LEU A 261 -15.06 -14.50 3.16
CA LEU A 261 -16.07 -15.45 2.71
C LEU A 261 -16.99 -15.87 3.86
N ALA A 262 -16.43 -16.20 5.04
CA ALA A 262 -17.21 -16.52 6.24
C ALA A 262 -18.17 -15.39 6.62
N ARG A 263 -17.67 -14.14 6.68
CA ARG A 263 -18.51 -12.94 6.91
C ARG A 263 -19.64 -12.83 5.89
N ARG A 264 -19.34 -13.06 4.60
CA ARG A 264 -20.35 -12.97 3.55
C ARG A 264 -21.42 -14.05 3.71
N LEU A 265 -21.02 -15.29 3.97
CA LEU A 265 -21.92 -16.42 4.18
C LEU A 265 -22.81 -16.21 5.40
N ARG A 266 -22.23 -15.72 6.51
CA ARG A 266 -22.97 -15.34 7.72
C ARG A 266 -24.06 -14.31 7.42
N ARG A 267 -23.73 -13.24 6.70
CA ARG A 267 -24.71 -12.20 6.29
C ARG A 267 -25.85 -12.71 5.42
N HIS A 268 -25.68 -13.86 4.75
CA HIS A 268 -26.71 -14.56 3.98
C HIS A 268 -27.34 -15.74 4.75
N GLN A 269 -27.09 -15.82 6.06
CA GLN A 269 -27.61 -16.85 6.97
C GLN A 269 -27.19 -18.28 6.60
N HIS A 270 -26.10 -18.44 5.84
CA HIS A 270 -25.52 -19.74 5.52
C HIS A 270 -24.53 -20.19 6.60
N TYR A 271 -25.00 -20.29 7.85
CA TYR A 271 -24.14 -20.41 9.04
C TYR A 271 -23.21 -21.62 9.02
N LYS A 272 -23.68 -22.79 8.55
CA LYS A 272 -22.83 -24.00 8.44
C LYS A 272 -21.61 -23.77 7.54
N TRP A 273 -21.80 -23.16 6.37
CA TRP A 273 -20.70 -22.84 5.46
C TRP A 273 -19.84 -21.69 5.98
N ALA A 274 -20.45 -20.72 6.65
CA ALA A 274 -19.72 -19.62 7.28
C ALA A 274 -18.74 -20.16 8.34
N LEU A 275 -19.19 -21.08 9.18
CA LEU A 275 -18.37 -21.71 10.22
C LEU A 275 -17.21 -22.49 9.60
N GLN A 276 -17.48 -23.31 8.59
CA GLN A 276 -16.43 -24.05 7.85
C GLN A 276 -15.38 -23.13 7.22
N ALA A 277 -15.80 -21.98 6.68
CA ALA A 277 -14.89 -20.99 6.11
C ALA A 277 -14.03 -20.33 7.21
N SER A 278 -14.63 -19.99 8.35
CA SER A 278 -13.88 -19.42 9.48
C SER A 278 -12.86 -20.40 10.07
N GLU A 279 -13.27 -21.65 10.28
CA GLU A 279 -12.38 -22.73 10.72
C GLU A 279 -11.23 -22.96 9.73
N HIS A 280 -11.49 -22.83 8.43
CA HIS A 280 -10.44 -22.90 7.42
C HIS A 280 -9.45 -21.73 7.57
N ALA A 281 -9.94 -20.49 7.73
CA ALA A 281 -9.08 -19.35 7.97
C ALA A 281 -8.17 -19.55 9.19
N LEU A 282 -8.70 -20.13 10.26
CA LEU A 282 -7.95 -20.45 11.49
C LEU A 282 -6.97 -21.60 11.31
N ARG A 283 -7.25 -22.58 10.45
CA ARG A 283 -6.24 -23.61 10.09
C ARG A 283 -5.05 -23.01 9.36
N LEU A 284 -5.28 -22.00 8.53
CA LEU A 284 -4.21 -21.30 7.79
C LEU A 284 -3.46 -20.30 8.68
N ALA A 285 -4.18 -19.60 9.56
CA ALA A 285 -3.65 -18.59 10.46
C ALA A 285 -4.34 -18.69 11.84
N PRO A 286 -3.82 -19.53 12.77
CA PRO A 286 -4.47 -19.80 14.05
C PRO A 286 -4.65 -18.59 14.97
N SER A 287 -3.89 -17.52 14.76
CA SER A 287 -3.96 -16.29 15.55
C SER A 287 -4.68 -15.14 14.83
N LEU A 288 -5.39 -15.43 13.73
CA LEU A 288 -6.12 -14.41 12.98
C LEU A 288 -7.36 -13.96 13.76
N ASP A 289 -7.21 -12.89 14.52
CA ASP A 289 -8.24 -12.23 15.32
C ASP A 289 -9.57 -12.03 14.58
N ARG A 290 -9.54 -11.63 13.30
CA ARG A 290 -10.74 -11.42 12.48
C ARG A 290 -11.48 -12.71 12.16
N ALA A 291 -10.77 -13.83 12.03
CA ALA A 291 -11.41 -15.14 11.84
C ALA A 291 -12.08 -15.60 13.14
N LEU A 292 -11.40 -15.47 14.28
CA LEU A 292 -12.00 -15.74 15.59
C LEU A 292 -13.24 -14.88 15.85
N TYR A 293 -13.16 -13.58 15.51
CA TYR A 293 -14.29 -12.67 15.62
C TYR A 293 -15.47 -13.09 14.74
N GLU A 294 -15.25 -13.42 13.46
CA GLU A 294 -16.35 -13.91 12.61
C GLU A 294 -16.89 -15.25 13.12
N GLN A 295 -16.04 -16.16 13.62
CA GLN A 295 -16.49 -17.42 14.21
C GLN A 295 -17.42 -17.19 15.40
N ALA A 296 -17.06 -16.26 16.29
CA ALA A 296 -17.88 -15.87 17.43
C ALA A 296 -19.26 -15.35 17.00
N LEU A 297 -19.29 -14.44 16.01
CA LEU A 297 -20.56 -13.92 15.48
C LEU A 297 -21.43 -15.03 14.85
N ILE A 298 -20.82 -15.98 14.13
CA ILE A 298 -21.54 -17.12 13.54
C ILE A 298 -22.15 -18.00 14.64
N LEU A 299 -21.36 -18.34 15.67
CA LEU A 299 -21.79 -19.20 16.78
C LEU A 299 -22.91 -18.57 17.60
N HIS A 300 -22.80 -17.26 17.86
CA HIS A 300 -23.85 -16.48 18.52
C HIS A 300 -25.15 -16.49 17.72
N GLU A 301 -25.11 -16.22 16.42
CA GLU A 301 -26.28 -16.26 15.53
C GLU A 301 -26.89 -17.67 15.38
N MET A 302 -26.12 -18.72 15.70
CA MET A 302 -26.58 -20.11 15.79
C MET A 302 -27.13 -20.50 17.18
N GLY A 303 -27.10 -19.58 18.16
CA GLY A 303 -27.56 -19.80 19.54
C GLY A 303 -26.52 -20.45 20.47
N ASN A 304 -25.27 -20.60 20.03
CA ASN A 304 -24.19 -21.16 20.85
C ASN A 304 -23.34 -20.04 21.48
N ILE A 305 -23.92 -19.35 22.45
CA ILE A 305 -23.31 -18.18 23.12
C ILE A 305 -22.02 -18.56 23.85
N THR A 306 -21.99 -19.72 24.54
CA THR A 306 -20.80 -20.19 25.26
C THR A 306 -19.59 -20.34 24.33
N ALA A 307 -19.76 -21.00 23.19
CA ALA A 307 -18.66 -21.15 22.23
C ALA A 307 -18.27 -19.82 21.58
N ALA A 308 -19.24 -18.92 21.36
CA ALA A 308 -18.96 -17.58 20.84
C ALA A 308 -18.08 -16.76 21.78
N ILE A 309 -18.36 -16.79 23.10
CA ILE A 309 -17.54 -16.16 24.13
C ILE A 309 -16.12 -16.73 24.13
N THR A 310 -15.96 -18.05 24.06
CA THR A 310 -14.65 -18.70 24.01
C THR A 310 -13.81 -18.21 22.82
N CYS A 311 -14.39 -18.06 21.63
CA CYS A 311 -13.66 -17.53 20.48
C CYS A 311 -13.17 -16.08 20.70
N LEU A 312 -13.96 -15.23 21.38
CA LEU A 312 -13.56 -13.85 21.66
C LEU A 312 -12.48 -13.78 22.75
N GLU A 313 -12.57 -14.63 23.76
CA GLU A 313 -11.54 -14.77 24.80
C GLU A 313 -10.21 -15.24 24.20
N GLU A 314 -10.24 -16.24 23.32
CA GLU A 314 -9.06 -16.70 22.58
C GLU A 314 -8.44 -15.57 21.76
N ALA A 315 -9.24 -14.73 21.10
CA ALA A 315 -8.72 -13.60 20.33
C ALA A 315 -8.03 -12.55 21.22
N ILE A 316 -8.54 -12.32 22.44
CA ILE A 316 -7.92 -11.45 23.44
C ILE A 316 -6.62 -12.05 23.95
N GLU A 317 -6.61 -13.34 24.29
CA GLU A 317 -5.42 -14.06 24.76
C GLU A 317 -4.28 -14.00 23.73
N LYS A 318 -4.63 -14.05 22.43
CA LYS A 318 -3.67 -13.93 21.32
C LYS A 318 -3.26 -12.48 21.00
N GLY A 319 -3.69 -11.50 21.80
CA GLY A 319 -3.24 -10.12 21.67
C GLY A 319 -3.90 -9.36 20.51
N THR A 320 -5.19 -9.59 20.26
CA THR A 320 -5.94 -8.84 19.25
C THR A 320 -5.83 -7.32 19.45
N THR A 321 -5.72 -6.59 18.33
CA THR A 321 -5.84 -5.13 18.30
C THR A 321 -7.22 -4.66 17.83
N LEU A 322 -8.13 -5.61 17.52
CA LEU A 322 -9.47 -5.30 17.04
C LEU A 322 -10.35 -4.83 18.20
N LEU A 323 -10.59 -3.52 18.27
CA LEU A 323 -11.39 -2.87 19.32
C LEU A 323 -12.83 -3.41 19.44
N GLU A 324 -13.35 -4.05 18.40
CA GLU A 324 -14.70 -4.62 18.44
C GLU A 324 -14.77 -5.92 19.24
N ILE A 325 -13.67 -6.67 19.39
CA ILE A 325 -13.67 -7.93 20.12
C ILE A 325 -14.03 -7.72 21.60
N PRO A 326 -13.38 -6.82 22.37
CA PRO A 326 -13.76 -6.57 23.76
C PRO A 326 -15.20 -6.06 23.92
N LYS A 327 -15.68 -5.23 22.98
CA LYS A 327 -17.05 -4.68 23.02
C LYS A 327 -18.09 -5.79 22.81
N THR A 328 -17.88 -6.64 21.81
CA THR A 328 -18.78 -7.76 21.52
C THR A 328 -18.74 -8.80 22.64
N LEU A 329 -17.58 -9.05 23.25
CA LEU A 329 -17.47 -9.96 24.38
C LEU A 329 -18.29 -9.47 25.59
N ALA A 330 -18.23 -8.17 25.90
CA ALA A 330 -19.04 -7.58 26.96
C ALA A 330 -20.55 -7.71 26.67
N LEU A 331 -20.96 -7.53 25.40
CA LEU A 331 -22.34 -7.71 24.97
C LEU A 331 -22.80 -9.16 25.15
N PHE A 332 -22.02 -10.13 24.68
CA PHE A 332 -22.38 -11.55 24.75
C PHE A 332 -22.45 -12.08 26.18
N ARG A 333 -21.68 -11.52 27.11
CA ARG A 333 -21.75 -11.89 28.54
C ARG A 333 -22.95 -11.30 29.28
N ALA A 334 -23.63 -10.32 28.68
CA ALA A 334 -24.79 -9.66 29.27
C ALA A 334 -26.13 -10.28 28.84
N GLU A 335 -26.12 -11.18 27.84
CA GLU A 335 -27.24 -12.04 27.43
C GLU A 335 -27.30 -13.31 28.29
#